data_AF-A0A9D7TQZ5-F1
#
_entry.id   AF-A0A9D7TQZ5-F1
#
_cell.length_a   1.000
_cell.length_b   1.000
_cell.length_c   1.000
_cell.angle_alpha   90.00
_cell.angle_beta   90.00
_cell.angle_gamma   90.00
#
_symmetry.space_group_name_H-M   'P 1'
#
loop_
_entity.id
_entity.type
_entity.pdbx_description
1 polymer ?
#
loop_
_entity_poly.entity_id
_entity_poly.type
_entity_poly.pdbx_seq_one_letter_code
_entity_poly.pdbx_strand_id
1 'polypeptide(L)'
;MSAHKANLINALTLFFVSLWAYFGSLNPSMRDLIPLLFGVILLSLNNGVLYGLKGQVRAAMVITFLVTLILIKLFSSAMNNGKTDVLISTGLMISTGIVAIIFLIRGK
;
A
#
# COMPACT_ATOMS: atom_id res chain seq x y z
N MET A 1 -10.50 13.92 4.95
CA MET A 1 -10.82 12.51 4.59
C MET A 1 -10.95 11.71 5.88
N SER A 2 -11.81 10.69 5.97
CA SER A 2 -11.87 9.79 7.13
C SER A 2 -10.83 8.68 7.03
N ALA A 3 -10.49 8.05 8.15
CA ALA A 3 -9.56 6.92 8.21
C ALA A 3 -9.99 5.77 7.27
N HIS A 4 -11.29 5.49 7.22
CA HIS A 4 -11.86 4.48 6.31
C HIS A 4 -11.57 4.78 4.84
N LYS A 5 -11.82 6.01 4.39
CA LYS A 5 -11.57 6.39 2.99
C LYS A 5 -10.08 6.33 2.66
N ALA A 6 -9.21 6.69 3.61
CA ALA A 6 -7.76 6.64 3.41
C ALA A 6 -7.24 5.21 3.32
N ASN A 7 -7.71 4.32 4.19
CA ASN A 7 -7.41 2.90 4.11
C ASN A 7 -7.89 2.28 2.80
N LEU A 8 -9.13 2.57 2.38
CA LEU A 8 -9.69 2.09 1.12
C LEU A 8 -8.85 2.53 -0.08
N ILE A 9 -8.52 3.83 -0.17
CA ILE A 9 -7.72 4.36 -1.28
C ILE A 9 -6.35 3.67 -1.32
N ASN A 10 -5.67 3.56 -0.17
CA ASN A 10 -4.36 2.90 -0.14
C ASN A 10 -4.45 1.41 -0.52
N ALA A 11 -5.47 0.71 -0.04
CA ALA A 11 -5.67 -0.70 -0.34
C ALA A 11 -5.95 -0.94 -1.85
N LEU A 12 -6.79 -0.08 -2.46
CA LEU A 12 -7.06 -0.11 -3.90
C LEU A 12 -5.83 0.26 -4.72
N THR A 13 -5.04 1.26 -4.29
CA THR A 13 -3.78 1.61 -4.95
C THR A 13 -2.82 0.43 -4.93
N LEU A 14 -2.61 -0.20 -3.78
CA LEU A 14 -1.77 -1.40 -3.67
C LEU A 14 -2.26 -2.51 -4.59
N PHE A 15 -3.57 -2.74 -4.67
CA PHE A 15 -4.15 -3.76 -5.53
C PHE A 15 -3.96 -3.46 -7.02
N PHE A 16 -4.46 -2.31 -7.50
CA PHE A 16 -4.47 -1.99 -8.93
C PHE A 16 -3.08 -1.65 -9.47
N VAL A 17 -2.26 -0.92 -8.71
CA VAL A 17 -0.92 -0.55 -9.16
C VAL A 17 -0.01 -1.78 -9.18
N SER A 18 -0.18 -2.76 -8.27
CA SER A 18 0.56 -4.03 -8.38
C SER A 18 0.14 -4.85 -9.60
N LEU A 19 -1.16 -4.92 -9.91
CA LEU A 19 -1.61 -5.58 -11.14
C LEU A 19 -1.02 -4.89 -12.37
N TRP A 20 -1.04 -3.55 -12.39
CA TRP A 20 -0.47 -2.79 -13.49
C TRP A 20 1.04 -3.00 -13.61
N ALA A 21 1.79 -2.98 -12.50
CA ALA A 21 3.22 -3.24 -12.50
C ALA A 21 3.56 -4.65 -12.97
N TYR A 22 2.77 -5.66 -12.57
CA TYR A 22 2.98 -7.05 -12.97
C TYR A 22 2.69 -7.26 -14.46
N PHE A 23 1.53 -6.83 -14.96
CA PHE A 23 1.15 -7.06 -16.37
C PHE A 23 1.85 -6.10 -17.34
N GLY A 24 2.30 -4.93 -16.87
CA GLY A 24 3.02 -3.95 -17.67
C GLY A 24 4.52 -4.25 -17.81
N SER A 25 5.07 -5.16 -17.01
CA SER A 25 6.50 -5.49 -17.07
C SER A 25 6.81 -6.54 -18.13
N LEU A 26 7.89 -6.33 -18.87
CA LEU A 26 8.45 -7.30 -19.82
C LEU A 26 8.97 -8.56 -19.12
N ASN A 27 9.35 -8.46 -17.84
CA ASN A 27 9.83 -9.57 -17.02
C ASN A 27 9.11 -9.53 -15.65
N PRO A 28 7.86 -10.00 -15.60
CA PRO A 28 7.04 -9.93 -14.38
C PRO A 28 7.71 -10.69 -13.23
N SER A 29 7.81 -10.02 -12.07
CA SER A 29 8.37 -10.64 -10.86
C SER A 29 7.26 -10.95 -9.86
N MET A 30 7.33 -12.13 -9.24
CA MET A 30 6.43 -12.50 -8.14
C MET A 30 6.53 -11.53 -6.95
N ARG A 31 7.65 -10.80 -6.81
CA ARG A 31 7.79 -9.76 -5.78
C ARG A 31 6.85 -8.57 -5.98
N ASP A 32 6.43 -8.30 -7.21
CA ASP A 32 5.55 -7.17 -7.54
C ASP A 32 4.09 -7.43 -7.12
N LEU A 33 3.76 -8.70 -6.82
CA LEU A 33 2.47 -9.13 -6.27
C LEU A 33 2.43 -9.11 -4.73
N ILE A 34 3.56 -8.91 -4.05
CA ILE A 34 3.56 -8.78 -2.58
C ILE A 34 2.69 -7.59 -2.13
N PRO A 35 2.81 -6.38 -2.71
CA PRO A 35 1.93 -5.26 -2.34
C PRO A 35 0.46 -5.54 -2.66
N LEU A 36 0.15 -6.34 -3.70
CA LEU A 36 -1.21 -6.76 -4.02
C LEU A 36 -1.85 -7.54 -2.86
N LEU A 37 -1.13 -8.52 -2.30
CA LEU A 37 -1.61 -9.31 -1.16
C LEU A 37 -1.94 -8.41 0.04
N PHE A 38 -1.09 -7.43 0.32
CA PHE A 38 -1.36 -6.46 1.38
C PHE A 38 -2.54 -5.54 1.05
N GLY A 39 -2.74 -5.18 -0.22
CA GLY A 39 -3.95 -4.50 -0.68
C GLY A 39 -5.21 -5.28 -0.33
N VAL A 40 -5.25 -6.59 -0.61
CA VAL A 40 -6.39 -7.46 -0.26
C VAL A 40 -6.61 -7.53 1.25
N ILE A 41 -5.55 -7.67 2.04
CA ILE A 41 -5.64 -7.69 3.50
C ILE A 41 -6.21 -6.37 4.03
N LEU A 42 -5.71 -5.23 3.55
CA LEU A 42 -6.20 -3.91 3.97
C LEU A 42 -7.65 -3.65 3.53
N LEU A 43 -8.08 -4.20 2.37
CA LEU A 43 -9.49 -4.19 1.97
C LEU A 43 -10.37 -4.97 2.94
N SER A 44 -9.94 -6.14 3.40
CA SER A 44 -10.69 -6.93 4.39
C SER A 44 -10.84 -6.23 5.75
N LEU A 45 -9.85 -5.41 6.14
CA LEU A 45 -9.88 -4.63 7.39
C LEU A 45 -10.68 -3.33 7.27
N ASN A 46 -11.09 -2.94 6.05
CA ASN A 46 -11.69 -1.65 5.79
C ASN A 46 -13.04 -1.45 6.51
N ASN A 47 -13.80 -2.53 6.70
CA ASN A 47 -15.04 -2.50 7.47
C ASN A 47 -14.78 -2.24 8.96
N GLY A 48 -13.78 -2.86 9.58
CA GLY A 48 -13.47 -2.52 10.98
C GLY A 48 -12.89 -1.13 11.15
N VAL A 49 -12.21 -0.59 10.14
CA VAL A 49 -11.82 0.83 10.14
C VAL A 49 -13.07 1.72 10.05
N LEU A 50 -14.09 1.36 9.27
CA LEU A 50 -15.36 2.09 9.20
C LEU A 50 -16.10 2.12 10.54
N TYR A 51 -16.19 0.96 11.21
CA TYR A 51 -16.88 0.82 12.49
C TYR A 51 -16.02 1.19 13.70
N GLY A 52 -14.79 1.68 13.50
CA GLY A 52 -13.92 2.12 14.59
C GLY A 52 -13.45 0.99 15.53
N LEU A 53 -13.39 -0.26 15.05
CA LEU A 53 -12.93 -1.40 15.83
C LEU A 53 -11.44 -1.22 16.16
N LYS A 54 -11.12 -0.88 17.41
CA LYS A 54 -9.77 -0.55 17.88
C LYS A 54 -8.70 -1.55 17.41
N GLY A 55 -9.01 -2.85 17.46
CA GLY A 55 -8.10 -3.90 17.00
C GLY A 55 -7.81 -3.84 15.50
N GLN A 56 -8.83 -3.69 14.67
CA GLN A 56 -8.67 -3.66 13.21
C GLN A 56 -8.04 -2.35 12.72
N VAL A 57 -8.36 -1.21 13.35
CA VAL A 57 -7.69 0.07 13.06
C VAL A 57 -6.19 -0.02 13.35
N ARG A 58 -5.81 -0.59 14.50
CA ARG A 58 -4.40 -0.78 14.87
C ARG A 58 -3.70 -1.77 13.94
N ALA A 59 -4.35 -2.86 13.57
CA ALA A 59 -3.82 -3.82 12.61
C ALA A 59 -3.58 -3.16 11.23
N ALA A 60 -4.57 -2.44 10.70
CA ALA A 60 -4.45 -1.74 9.41
C ALA A 60 -3.33 -0.70 9.43
N MET A 61 -3.17 0.04 10.53
CA MET A 61 -2.07 0.99 10.72
C MET A 61 -0.70 0.29 10.68
N VAL A 62 -0.52 -0.76 11.47
CA VAL A 62 0.76 -1.49 11.55
C VAL A 62 1.09 -2.14 10.20
N ILE A 63 0.12 -2.75 9.54
CA ILE A 63 0.31 -3.36 8.22
C ILE A 63 0.71 -2.29 7.20
N THR A 64 -0.03 -1.17 7.14
CA THR A 64 0.29 -0.07 6.21
C THR A 64 1.69 0.49 6.44
N PHE A 65 2.08 0.65 7.71
CA PHE A 65 3.42 1.10 8.08
C PHE A 65 4.50 0.13 7.60
N LEU A 66 4.36 -1.17 7.87
CA LEU A 66 5.31 -2.20 7.44
C LEU A 66 5.42 -2.27 5.91
N VAL A 67 4.29 -2.22 5.20
CA VAL A 67 4.27 -2.23 3.73
C VAL A 67 4.99 -1.01 3.17
N THR A 68 4.74 0.18 3.75
CA THR A 68 5.40 1.42 3.31
C THR A 68 6.92 1.32 3.48
N LEU A 69 7.42 0.76 4.59
CA LEU A 69 8.86 0.54 4.81
C LEU A 69 9.48 -0.43 3.78
N ILE A 70 8.76 -1.51 3.45
CA ILE A 70 9.20 -2.46 2.42
C ILE A 70 9.27 -1.76 1.05
N LEU A 71 8.25 -0.97 0.71
CA LEU A 71 8.20 -0.23 -0.55
C LEU A 71 9.32 0.81 -0.65
N ILE A 72 9.68 1.49 0.43
CA ILE A 72 10.81 2.44 0.43
C ILE A 72 12.13 1.73 0.09
N LYS A 73 12.36 0.53 0.62
CA LYS A 73 13.54 -0.27 0.25
C LYS A 73 13.51 -0.68 -1.22
N LEU A 74 12.33 -1.08 -1.73
CA LEU A 74 12.17 -1.44 -3.12
C LEU A 74 12.38 -0.23 -4.06
N PHE A 75 11.88 0.94 -3.68
CA PHE A 75 12.09 2.20 -4.39
C PHE A 75 13.58 2.56 -4.48
N SER A 76 14.31 2.47 -3.37
CA SER A 76 15.76 2.71 -3.35
C SER A 76 16.52 1.71 -4.23
N SER A 77 16.11 0.43 -4.20
CA SER A 77 16.69 -0.59 -5.08
C SER A 77 16.40 -0.32 -6.56
N ALA A 78 15.17 0.10 -6.91
CA ALA A 78 14.79 0.45 -8.27
C ALA A 78 15.58 1.66 -8.80
N MET A 79 15.82 2.65 -7.94
CA MET A 79 16.62 3.84 -8.27
C MET A 79 18.06 3.48 -8.61
N ASN A 80 18.69 2.60 -7.81
CA ASN A 80 20.06 2.15 -8.06
C ASN A 80 20.19 1.28 -9.32
N ASN A 81 19.12 0.57 -9.68
CA ASN A 81 19.10 -0.36 -10.82
C ASN A 81 18.51 0.26 -12.10
N GLY A 82 18.15 1.55 -12.11
CA GLY A 82 17.58 2.23 -13.27
C GLY A 82 16.21 1.70 -13.71
N LYS A 83 15.45 1.07 -12.83
CA LYS A 83 14.13 0.47 -13.14
C LYS A 83 13.00 1.49 -12.96
N THR A 84 12.79 2.32 -13.98
CA THR A 84 11.84 3.45 -13.94
C THR A 84 10.38 3.01 -13.73
N ASP A 85 9.99 1.87 -14.29
CA ASP A 85 8.67 1.26 -14.15
C ASP A 85 8.34 0.92 -12.68
N VAL A 86 9.29 0.28 -12.00
CA VAL A 86 9.18 -0.06 -10.58
C VAL A 86 9.19 1.20 -9.72
N LEU A 87 10.00 2.20 -10.10
CA LEU A 87 10.15 3.46 -9.37
C LEU A 87 8.84 4.28 -9.35
N ILE A 88 8.16 4.39 -10.49
CA ILE A 88 6.87 5.09 -10.59
C ILE A 88 5.80 4.39 -9.75
N SER A 89 5.67 3.07 -9.93
CA SER A 89 4.66 2.26 -9.25
C SER A 89 4.83 2.29 -7.72
N THR A 90 6.06 2.08 -7.25
CA THR A 90 6.38 2.11 -5.81
C THR A 90 6.26 3.51 -5.22
N GLY A 91 6.65 4.56 -5.96
CA GLY A 91 6.47 5.96 -5.53
C GLY A 91 5.00 6.31 -5.28
N LEU A 92 4.11 5.90 -6.19
CA LEU A 92 2.66 6.07 -6.01
C LEU A 92 2.14 5.34 -4.78
N MET A 93 2.50 4.07 -4.60
CA MET A 93 2.06 3.28 -3.44
C MET A 93 2.58 3.84 -2.10
N ILE A 94 3.82 4.34 -2.06
CA ILE A 94 4.39 5.00 -0.87
C ILE A 94 3.59 6.26 -0.53
N SER A 95 3.28 7.07 -1.54
CA SER A 95 2.54 8.32 -1.33
C SER A 95 1.17 8.07 -0.68
N THR A 96 0.43 7.07 -1.17
CA THR A 96 -0.87 6.70 -0.59
C THR A 96 -0.73 6.05 0.77
N GLY A 97 0.34 5.27 0.99
CA GLY A 97 0.65 4.64 2.28
C GLY A 97 0.90 5.66 3.38
N ILE A 98 1.72 6.69 3.11
CA ILE A 98 1.99 7.79 4.04
C ILE A 98 0.70 8.53 4.40
N VAL A 99 -0.12 8.85 3.39
CA VAL A 99 -1.42 9.50 3.60
C VAL A 99 -2.32 8.63 4.49
N ALA A 100 -2.43 7.33 4.20
CA ALA A 100 -3.23 6.42 5.00
C ALA A 100 -2.76 6.32 6.45
N ILE A 101 -1.45 6.26 6.71
CA ILE A 101 -0.89 6.24 8.08
C ILE A 101 -1.31 7.49 8.86
N ILE A 102 -1.19 8.68 8.26
CA ILE A 102 -1.56 9.94 8.92
C ILE A 102 -3.04 9.93 9.33
N PHE A 103 -3.93 9.45 8.45
CA PHE A 103 -5.36 9.38 8.74
C PHE A 103 -5.73 8.26 9.73
N LEU A 104 -5.05 7.11 9.68
CA LEU A 104 -5.25 6.01 10.62
C LEU A 104 -4.79 6.38 12.04
N ILE A 105 -3.73 7.19 12.19
CA ILE A 105 -3.27 7.71 13.49
C ILE A 105 -4.24 8.75 14.05
N ARG A 106 -4.73 9.67 13.20
CA ARG A 106 -5.59 10.78 13.63
C ARG A 106 -6.95 10.35 14.17
N GLY A 107 -7.37 9.12 13.95
CA GLY A 107 -8.55 8.54 14.61
C GLY A 107 -9.80 9.39 14.45
N LYS A 108 -10.29 9.53 13.21
CA LYS A 108 -11.69 9.88 12.92
C LYS A 108 -12.23 9.01 11.78
#